data_AF-A0A1F5X422-F1
#
_entry.id   AF-A0A1F5X422-F1
#
_cell.length_a   1.000
_cell.length_b   1.000
_cell.length_c   1.000
_cell.angle_alpha   90.00
_cell.angle_beta   90.00
_cell.angle_gamma   90.00
#
_symmetry.space_group_name_H-M   'P 1'
#
loop_
_entity.id
_entity.type
_entity.pdbx_description
1 polymer ?
#
loop_
_entity_poly.entity_id
_entity_poly.type
_entity_poly.pdbx_seq_one_letter_code
_entity_poly.pdbx_strand_id
1 'polypeptide(L)'
;MAVFTYAAKSLSGEERNGSKEAQDKFELAKSLREEGYVLISASEKKASGSFQMPSIFNRVSVAERMIFARNLSVMVAAGLPLARSLEILSQESKNKKFKEVLLAVASSIKGGTNFSESLAEFPKIFSSLFIAMVASGERTGKLEEALKLVAHQLKREYDLKRKIRGAMIYPAVIIMAMLGIGILMLIYVVPTLVSTFEELNVELPITTRIVISTSDFFANNLILGFSLILIFIFTVLAMARSPRGKRITDGVLLKIPVISGLVKKNNAARTCRTFGSLIGSGVEILEALAITHDVLQNHY
;
A
#
# COMPACT_ATOMS: atom_id res chain seq x y z
N MET A 1 -35.71 -9.00 -3.09
CA MET A 1 -36.16 -10.21 -2.37
C MET A 1 -34.93 -11.01 -2.02
N ALA A 2 -34.78 -11.45 -0.78
CA ALA A 2 -33.63 -12.20 -0.32
C ALA A 2 -33.98 -13.69 -0.26
N VAL A 3 -33.06 -14.56 -0.65
CA VAL A 3 -33.22 -16.01 -0.52
C VAL A 3 -32.82 -16.40 0.89
N PHE A 4 -33.75 -16.89 1.69
CA PHE A 4 -33.47 -17.40 3.03
C PHE A 4 -33.36 -18.93 2.99
N THR A 5 -32.28 -19.47 3.55
CA THR A 5 -32.24 -20.88 3.96
C THR A 5 -32.91 -21.01 5.31
N TYR A 6 -33.89 -21.89 5.42
CA TYR A 6 -34.69 -22.08 6.62
C TYR A 6 -34.74 -23.54 7.06
N ALA A 7 -34.87 -23.73 8.37
CA ALA A 7 -35.27 -24.97 9.00
C ALA A 7 -36.60 -24.73 9.70
N ALA A 8 -37.63 -25.50 9.36
CA ALA A 8 -38.97 -25.39 9.93
C ALA A 8 -39.49 -26.77 10.35
N LYS A 9 -40.40 -26.81 11.31
CA LYS A 9 -40.94 -28.05 11.88
C LYS A 9 -42.46 -28.02 11.91
N SER A 10 -43.08 -29.11 11.48
CA SER A 10 -44.53 -29.29 11.55
C SER A 10 -44.96 -29.59 13.00
N LEU A 11 -46.24 -29.40 13.32
CA LEU A 11 -46.80 -29.78 14.63
C LEU A 11 -46.70 -31.30 14.90
N SER A 12 -46.57 -32.12 13.86
CA SER A 12 -46.33 -33.58 13.96
C SER A 12 -44.87 -33.96 14.25
N GLY A 13 -43.96 -32.99 14.29
CA GLY A 13 -42.54 -33.21 14.59
C GLY A 13 -41.65 -33.47 13.36
N GLU A 14 -42.18 -33.42 12.15
CA GLU A 14 -41.39 -33.53 10.91
C GLU A 14 -40.62 -32.24 10.61
N GLU A 15 -39.32 -32.37 10.37
CA GLU A 15 -38.42 -31.25 10.05
C GLU A 15 -38.24 -31.10 8.55
N ARG A 16 -38.39 -29.86 8.07
CA ARG A 16 -38.26 -29.48 6.67
C ARG A 16 -37.24 -28.37 6.53
N ASN A 17 -36.17 -28.67 5.80
CA ASN A 17 -35.11 -27.73 5.48
C ASN A 17 -35.21 -27.34 4.00
N GLY A 18 -35.11 -26.05 3.71
CA GLY A 18 -35.24 -25.55 2.34
C GLY A 18 -34.75 -24.13 2.17
N SER A 19 -34.84 -23.62 0.94
CA SER A 19 -34.61 -22.20 0.64
C SER A 19 -35.87 -21.59 0.04
N LYS A 20 -36.31 -20.46 0.57
CA LYS A 20 -37.50 -19.74 0.09
C LYS A 20 -37.20 -18.24 0.04
N GLU A 21 -37.75 -17.59 -0.97
CA GLU A 21 -37.61 -16.15 -1.17
C GLU A 21 -38.60 -15.40 -0.29
N ALA A 22 -38.11 -14.40 0.45
CA ALA A 22 -38.92 -13.51 1.25
C ALA A 22 -38.28 -12.12 1.29
N GLN A 23 -39.06 -11.07 1.57
CA GLN A 23 -38.54 -9.73 1.78
C GLN A 23 -37.93 -9.58 3.18
N ASP A 24 -38.48 -10.28 4.17
CA ASP A 24 -37.96 -10.28 5.54
C ASP A 24 -38.21 -11.64 6.24
N LYS A 25 -37.48 -11.91 7.33
CA LYS A 25 -37.65 -13.12 8.16
C LYS A 25 -39.09 -13.30 8.65
N PHE A 26 -39.80 -12.19 8.86
CA PHE A 26 -41.20 -12.19 9.30
C PHE A 26 -42.15 -12.70 8.21
N GLU A 27 -41.92 -12.30 6.96
CA GLU A 27 -42.70 -12.76 5.81
C GLU A 27 -42.43 -14.25 5.53
N LEU A 28 -41.17 -14.67 5.66
CA LEU A 28 -40.79 -16.08 5.57
C LEU A 28 -41.52 -16.93 6.61
N ALA A 29 -41.51 -16.49 7.87
CA ALA A 29 -42.20 -17.18 8.98
C ALA A 29 -43.72 -17.25 8.75
N LYS A 30 -44.33 -16.19 8.21
CA LYS A 30 -45.76 -16.17 7.87
C LYS A 30 -46.08 -17.17 6.76
N SER A 31 -45.29 -17.18 5.68
CA SER A 31 -45.51 -18.11 4.56
C SER A 31 -45.34 -19.58 4.96
N LEU A 32 -44.44 -19.88 5.89
CA LEU A 32 -44.23 -21.25 6.38
C LEU A 32 -45.34 -21.68 7.33
N ARG A 33 -45.88 -20.74 8.11
CA ARG A 33 -47.02 -20.98 9.00
C ARG A 33 -48.31 -21.25 8.22
N GLU A 34 -48.51 -20.57 7.09
CA GLU A 34 -49.63 -20.87 6.16
C GLU A 34 -49.53 -22.28 5.55
N GLU A 35 -48.30 -22.81 5.41
CA GLU A 35 -48.05 -24.19 4.98
C GLU A 35 -48.04 -25.21 6.13
N GLY A 36 -48.35 -24.79 7.37
CA GLY A 36 -48.40 -25.66 8.55
C GLY A 36 -47.07 -25.91 9.26
N TYR A 37 -46.00 -25.19 8.91
CA TYR A 37 -44.67 -25.33 9.51
C TYR A 37 -44.29 -24.12 10.38
N VAL A 38 -43.62 -24.36 11.50
CA VAL A 38 -43.08 -23.31 12.38
C VAL A 38 -41.59 -23.14 12.10
N LEU A 39 -41.18 -21.91 11.81
CA LEU A 39 -39.78 -21.55 11.55
C LEU A 39 -38.93 -21.69 12.82
N ILE A 40 -37.85 -22.48 12.76
CA ILE A 40 -36.88 -22.66 13.86
C ILE A 40 -35.67 -21.75 13.65
N SER A 41 -35.12 -21.72 12.43
CA SER A 41 -34.02 -20.82 12.09
C SER A 41 -34.11 -20.37 10.64
N ALA A 42 -33.76 -19.11 10.40
CA ALA A 42 -33.63 -18.53 9.07
C ALA A 42 -32.30 -17.79 8.96
N SER A 43 -31.47 -18.24 8.02
CA SER A 43 -30.24 -17.58 7.62
C SER A 43 -30.41 -17.01 6.22
N GLU A 44 -30.17 -15.72 6.07
CA GLU A 44 -30.18 -15.07 4.77
C GLU A 44 -28.98 -15.56 3.97
N LYS A 45 -29.23 -16.15 2.80
CA LYS A 45 -28.16 -16.55 1.89
C LYS A 45 -27.61 -15.28 1.25
N LYS A 46 -26.67 -14.62 1.92
CA LYS A 46 -25.94 -13.48 1.37
C LYS A 46 -25.41 -13.89 0.00
N ALA A 47 -25.80 -13.14 -1.03
CA ALA A 47 -25.35 -13.36 -2.39
C ALA A 47 -23.83 -13.61 -2.39
N SER A 48 -23.43 -14.81 -2.82
CA SER A 48 -22.05 -15.24 -2.97
C SER A 48 -21.43 -14.55 -4.18
N GLY A 49 -21.39 -13.23 -4.11
CA GLY A 49 -20.99 -12.30 -5.16
C GLY A 49 -20.56 -10.97 -4.59
N SER A 50 -20.13 -10.93 -3.32
CA SER A 50 -19.29 -9.82 -2.87
C SER A 50 -17.96 -9.96 -3.60
N PHE A 51 -17.82 -9.24 -4.71
CA PHE A 51 -16.53 -8.86 -5.24
C PHE A 51 -15.81 -8.10 -4.13
N GLN A 52 -15.09 -8.84 -3.27
CA GLN A 52 -14.13 -8.27 -2.34
C GLN A 52 -13.06 -7.68 -3.23
N MET A 53 -13.24 -6.41 -3.56
CA MET A 53 -12.25 -5.63 -4.27
C MET A 53 -10.93 -5.85 -3.54
N PRO A 54 -9.89 -6.43 -4.18
CA PRO A 54 -8.65 -6.73 -3.50
C PRO A 54 -8.18 -5.44 -2.82
N SER A 55 -7.87 -5.54 -1.52
CA SER A 55 -7.58 -4.43 -0.60
C SER A 55 -6.25 -3.71 -0.92
N ILE A 56 -5.93 -3.56 -2.20
CA ILE A 56 -4.75 -2.90 -2.77
C ILE A 56 -4.66 -1.44 -2.29
N PHE A 57 -5.80 -0.80 -2.02
CA PHE A 57 -5.85 0.59 -1.54
C PHE A 57 -5.71 0.75 -0.01
N ASN A 58 -5.79 -0.32 0.78
CA ASN A 58 -5.73 -0.23 2.25
C ASN A 58 -4.30 -0.38 2.79
N ARG A 59 -3.32 0.30 2.19
CA ARG A 59 -1.96 0.35 2.75
C ARG A 59 -1.89 1.35 3.90
N VAL A 60 -1.29 0.94 5.02
CA VAL A 60 -1.05 1.83 6.15
C VAL A 60 0.07 2.81 5.80
N SER A 61 -0.21 4.10 5.91
CA SER A 61 0.74 5.15 5.54
C SER A 61 1.87 5.31 6.56
N VAL A 62 2.96 5.99 6.18
CA VAL A 62 4.02 6.37 7.13
C VAL A 62 3.48 7.33 8.19
N ALA A 63 2.58 8.24 7.80
CA ALA A 63 1.97 9.22 8.70
C ALA A 63 1.09 8.56 9.78
N GLU A 64 0.29 7.55 9.42
CA GLU A 64 -0.53 6.79 10.38
C GLU A 64 0.34 6.08 11.41
N ARG A 65 1.41 5.40 10.99
CA ARG A 65 2.36 4.74 11.89
C ARG A 65 3.10 5.72 12.78
N MET A 66 3.45 6.90 12.26
CA MET A 66 4.09 7.97 13.02
C MET A 66 3.18 8.50 14.13
N ILE A 67 1.92 8.80 13.80
CA ILE A 67 0.93 9.28 14.77
C ILE A 67 0.64 8.20 15.80
N PHE A 68 0.49 6.95 15.37
CA PHE A 68 0.35 5.80 16.26
C PHE A 68 1.49 5.70 17.27
N ALA A 69 2.75 5.67 16.82
CA ALA A 69 3.90 5.56 17.72
C ALA A 69 3.99 6.75 18.69
N ARG A 70 3.70 7.96 18.21
CA ARG A 70 3.67 9.17 19.05
C ARG A 70 2.59 9.10 20.13
N ASN A 71 1.36 8.79 19.74
CA ASN A 71 0.24 8.76 20.68
C ASN A 71 0.39 7.59 21.66
N LEU A 72 0.85 6.42 21.20
CA LEU A 72 1.13 5.29 22.06
C LEU A 72 2.21 5.62 23.09
N SER A 73 3.27 6.32 22.69
CA SER A 73 4.30 6.81 23.62
C SER A 73 3.70 7.70 24.71
N VAL A 74 2.80 8.64 24.36
CA VAL A 74 2.13 9.53 25.33
C VAL A 74 1.25 8.74 26.29
N MET A 75 0.51 7.74 25.81
CA MET A 75 -0.37 6.93 26.66
C MET A 75 0.43 6.02 27.60
N VAL A 76 1.52 5.42 27.11
CA VAL A 76 2.44 4.63 27.93
C VAL A 76 3.11 5.51 28.99
N ALA A 77 3.54 6.72 28.64
CA ALA A 77 4.09 7.71 29.58
C ALA A 77 3.09 8.08 30.68
N ALA A 78 1.80 8.16 30.32
CA ALA A 78 0.70 8.42 31.26
C ALA A 78 0.31 7.19 32.11
N GLY A 79 1.01 6.07 31.96
CA GLY A 79 0.78 4.85 32.75
C GLY A 79 -0.42 4.02 32.28
N LEU A 80 -0.98 4.28 31.11
CA LEU A 80 -2.08 3.46 30.60
C LEU A 80 -1.58 2.06 30.21
N PRO A 81 -2.31 0.98 30.56
CA PRO A 81 -1.97 -0.36 30.13
C PRO A 81 -1.85 -0.46 28.61
N LEU A 82 -0.79 -1.11 28.13
CA LEU A 82 -0.44 -1.15 26.70
C LEU A 82 -1.58 -1.69 25.82
N ALA A 83 -2.18 -2.81 26.21
CA ALA A 83 -3.31 -3.40 25.50
C ALA A 83 -4.51 -2.43 25.39
N ARG A 84 -4.78 -1.67 26.46
CA ARG A 84 -5.87 -0.67 26.47
C ARG A 84 -5.55 0.50 25.55
N SER A 85 -4.31 0.96 25.55
CA SER A 85 -3.84 2.03 24.65
C SER A 85 -4.01 1.64 23.18
N LEU A 86 -3.68 0.39 22.82
CA LEU A 86 -3.85 -0.12 21.46
C LEU A 86 -5.33 -0.18 21.03
N GLU A 87 -6.24 -0.57 21.93
CA GLU A 87 -7.68 -0.55 21.65
C GLU A 87 -8.18 0.85 21.35
N ILE A 88 -7.79 1.84 22.16
CA ILE A 88 -8.19 3.25 21.97
C ILE A 88 -7.67 3.75 20.61
N LEU A 89 -6.38 3.54 20.32
CA LEU A 89 -5.79 3.95 19.05
C LEU A 89 -6.39 3.22 17.84
N SER A 90 -6.88 1.98 18.02
CA SER A 90 -7.61 1.26 16.97
C SER A 90 -8.95 1.92 16.64
N GLN A 91 -9.62 2.51 17.63
CA GLN A 91 -10.89 3.22 17.46
C GLN A 91 -10.69 4.59 16.81
N GLU A 92 -9.56 5.26 17.07
CA GLU A 92 -9.20 6.52 16.42
C GLU A 92 -8.71 6.34 14.97
N SER A 93 -8.27 5.14 14.59
CA SER A 93 -7.73 4.87 13.27
C SER A 93 -8.81 4.87 12.19
N LYS A 94 -8.65 5.73 11.17
CA LYS A 94 -9.52 5.78 9.98
C LYS A 94 -9.28 4.60 9.02
N ASN A 95 -8.12 3.96 9.10
CA ASN A 95 -7.73 2.89 8.19
C ASN A 95 -8.20 1.54 8.75
N LYS A 96 -9.17 0.92 8.06
CA LYS A 96 -9.77 -0.36 8.48
C LYS A 96 -8.73 -1.45 8.70
N LYS A 97 -7.75 -1.56 7.79
CA LYS A 97 -6.66 -2.55 7.92
C LYS A 97 -5.81 -2.28 9.16
N PHE A 98 -5.50 -1.01 9.43
CA PHE A 98 -4.69 -0.67 10.58
C PHE A 98 -5.46 -0.93 11.88
N LYS A 99 -6.75 -0.63 11.93
CA LYS A 99 -7.63 -0.96 13.05
C LYS A 99 -7.64 -2.47 13.36
N GLU A 100 -7.84 -3.32 12.34
CA GLU A 100 -7.80 -4.78 12.50
C GLU A 100 -6.48 -5.26 13.09
N VAL A 101 -5.37 -4.73 12.57
CA VAL A 101 -4.02 -5.07 13.04
C VAL A 101 -3.79 -4.63 14.49
N LEU A 102 -4.20 -3.40 14.85
CA LEU A 102 -4.05 -2.92 16.23
C LEU A 102 -4.89 -3.73 17.23
N LEU A 103 -6.09 -4.17 16.83
CA LEU A 103 -6.92 -5.05 17.66
C LEU A 103 -6.30 -6.44 17.82
N ALA A 104 -5.73 -7.00 16.75
CA ALA A 104 -5.02 -8.29 16.81
C ALA A 104 -3.80 -8.22 17.74
N VAL A 105 -3.00 -7.15 17.64
CA VAL A 105 -1.86 -6.91 18.54
C VAL A 105 -2.33 -6.74 19.98
N ALA A 106 -3.40 -5.96 20.23
CA ALA A 106 -3.96 -5.79 21.56
C ALA A 106 -4.45 -7.12 22.17
N SER A 107 -5.09 -7.98 21.37
CA SER A 107 -5.54 -9.31 21.79
C SER A 107 -4.37 -10.22 22.14
N SER A 108 -3.29 -10.18 21.37
CA SER A 108 -2.10 -11.01 21.59
C SER A 108 -1.42 -10.63 22.91
N ILE A 109 -1.24 -9.33 23.16
CA ILE A 109 -0.66 -8.82 24.42
C ILE A 109 -1.53 -9.19 25.63
N LYS A 110 -2.87 -9.17 25.50
CA LYS A 110 -3.75 -9.69 26.56
C LYS A 110 -3.57 -11.18 26.81
N GLY A 111 -3.22 -11.94 25.78
CA GLY A 111 -2.85 -13.35 25.86
C GLY A 111 -1.45 -13.59 26.44
N GLY A 112 -0.69 -12.54 26.74
CA GLY A 112 0.64 -12.63 27.35
C GLY A 112 1.81 -12.63 26.37
N THR A 113 1.58 -12.40 25.08
CA THR A 113 2.69 -12.23 24.12
C THR A 113 3.37 -10.88 24.28
N ASN A 114 4.67 -10.83 24.01
CA ASN A 114 5.41 -9.56 24.01
C ASN A 114 4.89 -8.63 22.90
N PHE A 115 4.97 -7.32 23.10
CA PHE A 115 4.51 -6.34 22.11
C PHE A 115 5.33 -6.43 20.82
N SER A 116 6.64 -6.49 20.92
CA SER A 116 7.56 -6.62 19.78
C SER A 116 7.28 -7.87 18.94
N GLU A 117 7.02 -9.01 19.58
CA GLU A 117 6.62 -10.26 18.91
C GLU A 117 5.28 -10.10 18.19
N SER A 118 4.30 -9.50 18.85
CA SER A 118 2.98 -9.24 18.28
C SER A 118 3.04 -8.30 17.05
N LEU A 119 3.95 -7.33 17.06
CA LEU A 119 4.21 -6.46 15.91
C LEU A 119 4.90 -7.20 14.76
N ALA A 120 5.74 -8.20 15.07
CA ALA A 120 6.50 -8.96 14.08
C ALA A 120 5.62 -9.82 13.17
N GLU A 121 4.40 -10.15 13.60
CA GLU A 121 3.39 -10.82 12.75
C GLU A 121 2.95 -9.95 11.55
N PHE A 122 3.20 -8.64 11.60
CA PHE A 122 2.77 -7.68 10.58
C PHE A 122 3.96 -6.93 9.93
N PRO A 123 4.93 -7.62 9.30
CA PRO A 123 6.17 -7.02 8.78
C PRO A 123 5.94 -6.05 7.60
N LYS A 124 4.76 -6.10 6.97
CA LYS A 124 4.36 -5.16 5.92
C LYS A 124 3.97 -3.78 6.48
N ILE A 125 3.67 -3.70 7.78
CA ILE A 125 3.24 -2.47 8.47
C ILE A 125 4.35 -1.99 9.39
N PHE A 126 4.90 -2.87 10.23
CA PHE A 126 5.99 -2.55 11.14
C PHE A 126 7.31 -3.02 10.54
N SER A 127 8.26 -2.10 10.38
CA SER A 127 9.58 -2.44 9.86
C SER A 127 10.42 -3.13 10.92
N SER A 128 11.46 -3.88 10.51
CA SER A 128 12.41 -4.52 11.44
C SER A 128 13.02 -3.50 12.42
N LEU A 129 13.32 -2.28 11.95
CA LEU A 129 13.77 -1.18 12.80
C LEU A 129 12.74 -0.81 13.88
N PHE A 130 11.47 -0.71 13.53
CA PHE A 130 10.39 -0.42 14.48
C PHE A 130 10.33 -1.50 15.54
N ILE A 131 10.28 -2.77 15.12
CA ILE A 131 10.14 -3.94 15.99
C ILE A 131 11.33 -4.02 16.95
N ALA A 132 12.55 -3.85 16.46
CA ALA A 132 13.76 -3.91 17.28
C ALA A 132 13.85 -2.79 18.32
N MET A 133 13.50 -1.54 17.96
CA MET A 133 13.47 -0.44 18.92
C MET A 133 12.44 -0.71 20.02
N VAL A 134 11.26 -1.23 19.66
CA VAL A 134 10.25 -1.64 20.65
C VAL A 134 10.75 -2.79 21.51
N ALA A 135 11.36 -3.83 20.94
CA ALA A 135 11.89 -4.97 21.68
C ALA A 135 12.94 -4.53 22.73
N SER A 136 13.84 -3.61 22.36
CA SER A 136 14.80 -3.01 23.28
C SER A 136 14.11 -2.22 24.39
N GLY A 137 13.11 -1.42 24.03
CA GLY A 137 12.30 -0.65 24.99
C GLY A 137 11.54 -1.53 25.97
N GLU A 138 10.96 -2.64 25.50
CA GLU A 138 10.31 -3.63 26.37
C GLU A 138 11.31 -4.29 27.31
N ARG A 139 12.44 -4.78 26.79
CA ARG A 139 13.46 -5.50 27.57
C ARG A 139 14.13 -4.61 28.63
N THR A 140 14.29 -3.33 28.34
CA THR A 140 14.90 -2.33 29.25
C THR A 140 13.89 -1.58 30.11
N GLY A 141 12.59 -1.83 29.93
CA GLY A 141 11.52 -1.09 30.60
C GLY A 141 11.34 0.37 30.14
N LYS A 142 12.03 0.78 29.07
CA LYS A 142 12.04 2.13 28.48
C LYS A 142 11.19 2.21 27.21
N LEU A 143 9.98 1.65 27.27
CA LEU A 143 9.08 1.57 26.12
C LEU A 143 8.62 2.96 25.65
N GLU A 144 8.44 3.90 26.58
CA GLU A 144 8.12 5.29 26.25
C GLU A 144 9.17 5.91 25.32
N GLU A 145 10.45 5.84 25.72
CA GLU A 145 11.57 6.41 24.98
C GLU A 145 11.77 5.73 23.63
N ALA A 146 11.65 4.40 23.60
CA ALA A 146 11.70 3.63 22.35
C ALA A 146 10.62 4.10 21.37
N LEU A 147 9.37 4.25 21.81
CA LEU A 147 8.27 4.73 20.97
C LEU A 147 8.46 6.18 20.51
N LYS A 148 9.02 7.06 21.36
CA LYS A 148 9.40 8.44 20.94
C LYS A 148 10.42 8.40 19.80
N LEU A 149 11.43 7.54 19.92
CA LEU A 149 12.47 7.40 18.90
C LEU A 149 11.90 6.85 17.60
N VAL A 150 11.04 5.83 17.68
CA VAL A 150 10.28 5.29 16.55
C VAL A 150 9.48 6.39 15.84
N ALA A 151 8.72 7.18 16.60
CA ALA A 151 7.91 8.26 16.04
C ALA A 151 8.77 9.32 15.34
N HIS A 152 9.91 9.69 15.93
CA HIS A 152 10.86 10.63 15.35
C HIS A 152 11.50 10.09 14.06
N GLN A 153 11.84 8.79 14.02
CA GLN A 153 12.37 8.15 12.82
C GLN A 153 11.33 8.12 11.68
N LEU A 154 10.08 7.78 12.00
CA LEU A 154 8.98 7.80 11.03
C LEU A 154 8.67 9.22 10.54
N LYS A 155 8.78 10.24 11.41
CA LYS A 155 8.64 11.65 11.02
C LYS A 155 9.69 12.05 9.98
N ARG A 156 10.95 11.70 10.20
CA ARG A 156 12.03 11.97 9.23
C ARG A 156 11.80 11.26 7.90
N GLU A 157 11.34 10.01 7.92
CA GLU A 157 10.97 9.29 6.69
C GLU A 157 9.81 9.98 5.97
N TYR A 158 8.78 10.40 6.69
CA TYR A 158 7.64 11.12 6.15
C TYR A 158 8.06 12.45 5.51
N ASP A 159 8.86 13.26 6.22
CA ASP A 159 9.34 14.56 5.73
C ASP A 159 10.21 14.41 4.48
N LEU A 160 11.07 13.39 4.43
CA LEU A 160 11.86 13.08 3.25
C LEU A 160 10.97 12.71 2.05
N LYS A 161 10.02 11.79 2.24
CA LYS A 161 9.07 11.39 1.19
C LYS A 161 8.22 12.57 0.72
N ARG A 162 7.78 13.43 1.64
CA ARG A 162 7.02 14.64 1.33
C ARG A 162 7.85 15.63 0.51
N LYS A 163 9.11 15.86 0.88
CA LYS A 163 10.03 16.73 0.11
C LYS A 163 10.29 16.20 -1.29
N ILE A 164 10.57 14.90 -1.41
CA ILE A 164 10.77 14.25 -2.73
C ILE A 164 9.51 14.37 -3.57
N ARG A 165 8.34 14.03 -3.01
CA ARG A 165 7.07 14.15 -3.73
C ARG A 165 6.82 15.59 -4.17
N GLY A 166 7.06 16.57 -3.28
CA GLY A 166 6.92 17.99 -3.60
C GLY A 166 7.82 18.45 -4.75
N ALA A 167 9.10 18.08 -4.71
CA ALA A 167 10.07 18.40 -5.76
C ALA A 167 9.73 17.75 -7.12
N MET A 168 9.05 16.60 -7.11
CA MET A 168 8.64 15.88 -8.32
C MET A 168 7.36 16.44 -8.98
N ILE A 169 6.59 17.30 -8.30
CA ILE A 169 5.34 17.85 -8.86
C ILE A 169 5.64 18.69 -10.10
N TYR A 170 6.59 19.63 -10.02
CA TYR A 170 6.90 20.52 -11.14
C TYR A 170 7.41 19.77 -12.39
N PRO A 171 8.42 18.87 -12.28
CA PRO A 171 8.83 18.03 -13.41
C PRO A 171 7.69 17.21 -14.00
N ALA A 172 6.83 16.62 -13.15
CA ALA A 172 5.72 15.80 -13.62
C ALA A 172 4.68 16.62 -14.43
N VAL A 173 4.34 17.82 -13.97
CA VAL A 173 3.41 18.71 -14.67
C VAL A 173 3.98 19.14 -16.02
N ILE A 174 5.25 19.51 -16.09
CA ILE A 174 5.89 19.92 -17.34
C ILE A 174 5.96 18.77 -18.33
N ILE A 175 6.39 17.59 -17.89
CA ILE A 175 6.44 16.40 -18.76
C ILE A 175 5.05 16.06 -19.28
N MET A 176 4.02 16.12 -18.42
CA MET A 176 2.64 15.91 -18.83
C MET A 176 2.18 16.93 -19.89
N ALA A 177 2.48 18.22 -19.69
CA ALA A 177 2.16 19.26 -20.66
C ALA A 177 2.92 19.07 -21.99
N MET A 178 4.22 18.77 -21.95
CA MET A 178 5.03 18.51 -23.15
C MET A 178 4.54 17.28 -23.91
N LEU A 179 4.17 16.21 -23.21
CA LEU A 179 3.59 15.02 -23.84
C LEU A 179 2.23 15.35 -24.47
N GLY A 180 1.38 16.12 -23.78
CA GLY A 180 0.09 16.56 -24.32
C GLY A 180 0.25 17.40 -25.60
N ILE A 181 1.13 18.39 -25.58
CA ILE A 181 1.46 19.23 -26.75
C ILE A 181 2.07 18.37 -27.87
N GLY A 182 3.00 17.47 -27.55
CA GLY A 182 3.62 16.58 -28.52
C GLY A 182 2.62 15.67 -29.23
N ILE A 183 1.66 15.11 -28.48
CA ILE A 183 0.59 14.28 -29.04
C ILE A 183 -0.33 15.12 -29.93
N LEU A 184 -0.72 16.32 -29.50
CA LEU A 184 -1.52 17.24 -30.32
C LEU A 184 -0.82 17.58 -31.64
N MET A 185 0.49 17.87 -31.57
CA MET A 185 1.31 18.15 -32.75
C MET A 185 1.35 16.97 -33.71
N LEU A 186 1.51 15.74 -33.21
CA LEU A 186 1.50 14.53 -34.03
C LEU A 186 0.12 14.28 -34.65
N ILE A 187 -0.98 14.51 -33.95
CA ILE A 187 -2.32 14.21 -34.51
C ILE A 187 -2.75 15.24 -35.56
N TYR A 188 -2.46 16.52 -35.35
CA TYR A 188 -3.03 17.60 -36.18
C TYR A 188 -1.99 18.31 -37.07
N VAL A 189 -0.84 18.66 -36.51
CA VAL A 189 0.12 19.56 -37.18
C VAL A 189 1.00 18.78 -38.16
N VAL A 190 1.51 17.63 -37.76
CA VAL A 190 2.38 16.81 -38.61
C VAL A 190 1.65 16.36 -39.89
N PRO A 191 0.44 15.78 -39.86
CA PRO A 191 -0.26 15.36 -41.08
C PRO A 191 -0.53 16.51 -42.05
N THR A 192 -0.87 17.70 -41.52
CA THR A 192 -1.09 18.90 -42.32
C THR A 192 0.19 19.35 -43.05
N LEU A 193 1.35 19.22 -42.40
CA LEU A 193 2.63 19.49 -43.08
C LEU A 193 2.93 18.44 -44.14
N VAL A 194 2.65 17.16 -43.86
CA VAL A 194 2.88 16.07 -44.82
C VAL A 194 2.09 16.28 -46.10
N SER A 195 0.81 16.61 -46.01
CA SER A 195 -0.02 16.86 -47.19
C SER A 195 0.56 17.97 -48.08
N THR A 196 1.13 19.03 -47.47
CA THR A 196 1.79 20.09 -48.25
C THR A 196 3.09 19.63 -48.94
N PHE A 197 3.84 18.69 -48.36
CA PHE A 197 5.04 18.14 -49.00
C PHE A 197 4.70 17.17 -50.14
N GLU A 198 3.62 16.40 -50.01
CA GLU A 198 3.12 15.52 -51.06
C GLU A 198 2.66 16.31 -52.29
N GLU A 199 2.00 17.46 -52.09
CA GLU A 199 1.62 18.39 -53.17
C GLU A 199 2.84 18.96 -53.93
N LEU A 200 3.99 19.11 -53.25
CA LEU A 200 5.22 19.65 -53.84
C LEU A 200 6.06 18.59 -54.57
N ASN A 201 5.67 17.31 -54.57
CA ASN A 201 6.37 16.20 -55.23
C ASN A 201 7.86 16.07 -54.84
N VAL A 202 8.21 16.45 -53.60
CA VAL A 202 9.58 16.35 -53.09
C VAL A 202 9.77 15.00 -52.39
N GLU A 203 10.85 14.28 -52.72
CA GLU A 203 11.18 13.04 -52.02
C GLU A 203 11.53 13.30 -50.55
N LEU A 204 10.76 12.69 -49.65
CA LEU A 204 10.92 12.87 -48.22
C LEU A 204 12.14 12.10 -47.68
N PRO A 205 13.03 12.76 -46.90
CA PRO A 205 14.11 12.09 -46.18
C PRO A 205 13.61 11.01 -45.22
N ILE A 206 14.46 10.02 -44.94
CA ILE A 206 14.14 8.88 -44.07
C ILE A 206 13.71 9.34 -42.67
N THR A 207 14.33 10.40 -42.14
CA THR A 207 13.99 10.99 -40.84
C THR A 207 12.55 11.51 -40.81
N THR A 208 12.11 12.20 -41.86
CA THR A 208 10.74 12.68 -41.99
C THR A 208 9.76 11.52 -42.13
N ARG A 209 10.08 10.50 -42.93
CA ARG A 209 9.23 9.30 -43.09
C ARG A 209 8.99 8.55 -41.76
N ILE A 210 10.00 8.49 -40.89
CA ILE A 210 9.85 7.90 -39.54
C ILE A 210 8.86 8.71 -38.70
N VAL A 211 8.97 10.05 -38.71
CA VAL A 211 8.05 10.94 -37.99
C VAL A 211 6.62 10.76 -38.49
N ILE A 212 6.41 10.68 -39.80
CA ILE A 212 5.11 10.46 -40.43
C ILE A 212 4.53 9.10 -40.03
N SER A 213 5.31 8.02 -40.15
CA SER A 213 4.85 6.69 -39.75
C SER A 213 4.48 6.59 -38.26
N THR A 214 5.20 7.33 -37.41
CA THR A 214 4.89 7.42 -35.98
C THR A 214 3.61 8.22 -35.77
N SER A 215 3.47 9.34 -36.47
CA SER A 215 2.30 10.21 -36.48
C SER A 215 1.03 9.44 -36.89
N ASP A 216 1.08 8.72 -38.01
CA ASP A 216 -0.04 7.92 -38.53
C ASP A 216 -0.42 6.77 -37.59
N PHE A 217 0.57 6.16 -36.92
CA PHE A 217 0.31 5.14 -35.91
C PHE A 217 -0.49 5.70 -34.73
N PHE A 218 -0.10 6.88 -34.22
CA PHE A 218 -0.82 7.53 -33.12
C PHE A 218 -2.18 8.09 -33.56
N ALA A 219 -2.28 8.67 -34.76
CA ALA A 219 -3.52 9.23 -35.29
C ALA A 219 -4.60 8.15 -35.55
N ASN A 220 -4.22 7.03 -36.16
CA ASN A 220 -5.16 5.95 -36.50
C ASN A 220 -5.42 4.99 -35.34
N ASN A 221 -4.50 4.87 -34.38
CA ASN A 221 -4.58 3.89 -33.29
C ASN A 221 -4.28 4.50 -31.91
N LEU A 222 -4.97 5.60 -31.55
CA LEU A 222 -4.79 6.28 -30.26
C LEU A 222 -4.82 5.34 -29.05
N ILE A 223 -5.77 4.39 -29.03
CA ILE A 223 -5.93 3.44 -27.93
C ILE A 223 -4.72 2.50 -27.84
N LEU A 224 -4.24 1.97 -28.97
CA LEU A 224 -3.06 1.09 -29.00
C LEU A 224 -1.78 1.84 -28.64
N GLY A 225 -1.60 3.08 -29.12
CA GLY A 225 -0.45 3.92 -28.78
C GLY A 225 -0.35 4.21 -27.28
N PHE A 226 -1.43 4.65 -26.65
CA PHE A 226 -1.47 4.84 -25.20
C PHE A 226 -1.30 3.53 -24.43
N SER A 227 -1.87 2.42 -24.93
CA SER A 227 -1.69 1.11 -24.31
C SER A 227 -0.23 0.65 -24.34
N LEU A 228 0.49 0.88 -25.43
CA LEU A 228 1.92 0.55 -25.58
C LEU A 228 2.78 1.37 -24.61
N ILE A 229 2.51 2.67 -24.48
CA ILE A 229 3.21 3.53 -23.51
C ILE A 229 2.93 3.05 -22.08
N LEU A 230 1.67 2.75 -21.75
CA LEU A 230 1.29 2.23 -20.44
C LEU A 230 1.95 0.87 -20.14
N ILE A 231 1.99 -0.04 -21.11
CA ILE A 231 2.65 -1.34 -21.00
C ILE A 231 4.15 -1.15 -20.84
N PHE A 232 4.78 -0.26 -21.61
CA PHE A 232 6.20 0.03 -21.49
C PHE A 232 6.55 0.59 -20.11
N ILE A 233 5.80 1.59 -19.64
CA ILE A 233 5.96 2.15 -18.29
C ILE A 233 5.73 1.07 -17.23
N PHE A 234 4.68 0.25 -17.36
CA PHE A 234 4.38 -0.82 -16.43
C PHE A 234 5.50 -1.87 -16.39
N THR A 235 6.03 -2.30 -17.54
CA THR A 235 7.13 -3.26 -17.63
C THR A 235 8.42 -2.69 -17.03
N VAL A 236 8.74 -1.42 -17.29
CA VAL A 236 9.90 -0.75 -16.67
C VAL A 236 9.74 -0.67 -15.15
N LEU A 237 8.56 -0.27 -14.66
CA LEU A 237 8.27 -0.20 -13.22
C LEU A 237 8.24 -1.59 -12.56
N ALA A 238 7.70 -2.60 -13.23
CA ALA A 238 7.67 -3.98 -12.76
C ALA A 238 9.09 -4.57 -12.72
N MET A 239 9.89 -4.31 -13.74
CA MET A 239 11.29 -4.72 -13.80
C MET A 239 12.08 -4.04 -12.68
N ALA A 240 11.93 -2.73 -12.48
CA ALA A 240 12.56 -2.00 -11.37
C ALA A 240 12.14 -2.50 -9.98
N ARG A 241 10.93 -3.09 -9.84
CA ARG A 241 10.46 -3.72 -8.60
C ARG A 241 10.97 -5.15 -8.42
N SER A 242 11.37 -5.82 -9.49
CA SER A 242 11.89 -7.20 -9.45
C SER A 242 13.24 -7.27 -8.72
N PRO A 243 13.60 -8.41 -8.09
CA PRO A 243 14.87 -8.56 -7.38
C PRO A 243 16.08 -8.32 -8.28
N ARG A 244 16.01 -8.79 -9.54
CA ARG A 244 17.08 -8.59 -10.54
C ARG A 244 17.15 -7.13 -10.99
N GLY A 245 16.01 -6.50 -11.23
CA GLY A 245 15.99 -5.10 -11.66
C GLY A 245 16.47 -4.14 -10.59
N LYS A 246 16.17 -4.37 -9.30
CA LYS A 246 16.73 -3.58 -8.20
C LYS A 246 18.26 -3.56 -8.21
N ARG A 247 18.91 -4.72 -8.40
CA ARG A 247 20.38 -4.80 -8.49
C ARG A 247 20.95 -4.00 -9.66
N ILE A 248 20.27 -4.05 -10.81
CA ILE A 248 20.67 -3.31 -12.01
C ILE A 248 20.48 -1.81 -11.78
N THR A 249 19.32 -1.39 -11.26
CA THR A 249 19.04 0.03 -11.00
C THR A 249 20.00 0.61 -9.97
N ASP A 250 20.28 -0.12 -8.89
CA ASP A 250 21.23 0.30 -7.85
C ASP A 250 22.65 0.45 -8.43
N GLY A 251 23.07 -0.51 -9.26
CA GLY A 251 24.36 -0.45 -9.95
C GLY A 251 24.49 0.71 -10.96
N VAL A 252 23.41 1.03 -11.68
CA VAL A 252 23.37 2.17 -12.62
C VAL A 252 23.38 3.50 -11.86
N LEU A 253 22.55 3.64 -10.83
CA LEU A 253 22.47 4.85 -9.99
C LEU A 253 23.83 5.23 -9.37
N LEU A 254 24.65 4.24 -9.03
CA LEU A 254 26.01 4.43 -8.49
C LEU A 254 27.04 4.87 -9.53
N LYS A 255 26.79 4.69 -10.83
CA LYS A 255 27.71 5.08 -11.91
C LYS A 255 27.41 6.47 -12.49
N ILE A 256 26.21 6.99 -12.27
CA ILE A 256 25.83 8.32 -12.77
C ILE A 256 26.56 9.39 -11.92
N PRO A 257 27.43 10.23 -12.51
CA PRO A 257 28.35 11.11 -11.76
C PRO A 257 27.66 12.08 -10.79
N VAL A 258 26.47 12.57 -11.14
CA VAL A 258 25.68 13.49 -10.27
C VAL A 258 24.93 12.74 -9.17
N ILE A 259 24.47 11.51 -9.44
CA ILE A 259 23.61 10.74 -8.53
C ILE A 259 24.44 9.87 -7.58
N SER A 260 25.60 9.39 -8.02
CA SER A 260 26.50 8.50 -7.26
C SER A 260 26.86 9.08 -5.89
N GLY A 261 27.29 10.34 -5.85
CA GLY A 261 27.63 11.02 -4.61
C GLY A 261 26.44 11.14 -3.65
N LEU A 262 25.24 11.39 -4.18
CA LEU A 262 24.01 11.47 -3.40
C LEU A 262 23.62 10.11 -2.80
N VAL A 263 23.68 9.04 -3.61
CA VAL A 263 23.34 7.68 -3.18
C VAL A 263 24.30 7.21 -2.08
N LYS A 264 25.61 7.37 -2.27
CA LYS A 264 26.62 7.00 -1.26
C LYS A 264 26.42 7.77 0.06
N LYS A 265 26.25 9.09 0.00
CA LYS A 265 26.02 9.92 1.20
C LYS A 265 24.71 9.56 1.89
N ASN A 266 23.65 9.27 1.14
CA ASN A 266 22.35 8.89 1.71
C ASN A 266 22.43 7.53 2.41
N ASN A 267 23.06 6.53 1.77
CA ASN A 267 23.26 5.20 2.36
C ASN A 267 24.12 5.29 3.62
N ALA A 268 25.28 5.96 3.56
CA ALA A 268 26.14 6.14 4.74
C ALA A 268 25.39 6.84 5.88
N ALA A 269 24.67 7.93 5.58
CA ALA A 269 23.91 8.64 6.60
C ALA A 269 22.74 7.81 7.14
N ARG A 270 22.13 6.92 6.34
CA ARG A 270 21.09 5.99 6.79
C ARG A 270 21.68 4.91 7.68
N THR A 271 22.84 4.35 7.34
CA THR A 271 23.58 3.40 8.18
C THR A 271 23.90 4.02 9.54
N CYS A 272 24.60 5.17 9.57
CA CYS A 272 25.00 5.81 10.82
C CYS A 272 23.79 6.19 11.68
N ARG A 273 22.70 6.66 11.06
CA ARG A 273 21.48 7.03 11.79
C ARG A 273 20.76 5.81 12.36
N THR A 274 20.54 4.77 11.57
CA THR A 274 19.88 3.54 12.04
C THR A 274 20.69 2.91 13.17
N PHE A 275 22.00 2.76 12.97
CA PHE A 275 22.89 2.18 13.97
C PHE A 275 22.95 3.02 15.24
N GLY A 276 23.11 4.34 15.12
CA GLY A 276 23.13 5.25 16.27
C GLY A 276 21.80 5.30 17.02
N SER A 277 20.66 5.22 16.32
CA SER A 277 19.35 5.11 16.96
C SER A 277 19.20 3.79 17.73
N LEU A 278 19.61 2.66 17.16
CA LEU A 278 19.54 1.36 17.83
C LEU A 278 20.41 1.33 19.09
N ILE A 279 21.67 1.77 19.00
CA ILE A 279 22.57 1.87 20.17
C ILE A 279 22.01 2.84 21.22
N GLY A 280 21.51 4.00 20.79
CA GLY A 280 20.86 4.96 21.70
C GLY A 280 19.60 4.43 22.37
N SER A 281 18.98 3.39 21.81
CA SER A 281 17.83 2.68 22.39
C SER A 281 18.23 1.54 23.35
N GLY A 282 19.53 1.29 23.52
CA GLY A 282 20.05 0.17 24.31
C GLY A 282 20.13 -1.16 23.57
N VAL A 283 20.01 -1.19 22.24
CA VAL A 283 20.20 -2.42 21.44
C VAL A 283 21.68 -2.80 21.42
N GLU A 284 21.98 -4.08 21.63
CA GLU A 284 23.36 -4.60 21.59
C GLU A 284 24.02 -4.34 20.23
N ILE A 285 25.32 -4.07 20.21
CA ILE A 285 26.05 -3.65 19.00
C ILE A 285 25.91 -4.67 17.86
N LEU A 286 25.97 -5.97 18.16
CA LEU A 286 25.85 -7.04 17.16
C LEU A 286 24.43 -7.09 16.57
N GLU A 287 23.41 -7.04 17.42
CA GLU A 287 22.01 -7.00 17.00
C GLU A 287 21.72 -5.71 16.20
N ALA A 288 22.23 -4.57 16.67
CA ALA A 288 22.11 -3.29 15.99
C ALA A 288 22.74 -3.32 14.59
N LEU A 289 23.87 -4.00 14.42
CA LEU A 289 24.54 -4.16 13.13
C LEU A 289 23.74 -5.06 12.19
N ALA A 290 23.20 -6.18 12.68
CA ALA A 290 22.34 -7.08 11.93
C ALA A 290 21.05 -6.38 11.45
N ILE A 291 20.36 -5.66 12.33
CA ILE A 291 19.16 -4.89 11.96
C ILE A 291 19.51 -3.76 10.99
N THR A 292 20.65 -3.09 11.19
CA THR A 292 21.09 -2.03 10.27
C THR A 292 21.32 -2.59 8.87
N HIS A 293 21.94 -3.76 8.74
CA HIS A 293 22.07 -4.49 7.48
C HIS A 293 20.70 -4.75 6.83
N ASP A 294 19.73 -5.28 7.58
CA ASP A 294 18.40 -5.61 7.03
C ASP A 294 17.58 -4.39 6.63
N VAL A 295 17.78 -3.27 7.33
CA VAL A 295 17.13 -2.00 7.03
C VAL A 295 17.70 -1.39 5.77
N LEU A 296 18.99 -1.56 5.50
CA LEU A 296 19.64 -1.05 4.29
C LEU A 296 19.06 -1.76 3.06
N GLN A 297 18.50 -0.96 2.15
CA GLN A 297 17.86 -1.47 0.93
C GLN A 297 18.85 -1.60 -0.23
N ASN A 298 20.14 -1.31 0.01
CA ASN A 298 21.18 -1.42 -1.01
C ASN A 298 21.59 -2.88 -1.13
N HIS A 299 21.59 -3.41 -2.35
CA HIS A 299 22.02 -4.80 -2.60
C HIS A 299 23.55 -4.93 -2.76
N TYR A 300 24.29 -3.96 -2.22
CA TYR A 300 25.75 -3.84 -2.29
C TYR A 300 26.30 -3.34 -0.95
#